data_AF-A0A849C195-F1
#
_entry.id   AF-A0A849C195-F1
#
_cell.length_a   1.000
_cell.length_b   1.000
_cell.length_c   1.000
_cell.angle_alpha   90.00
_cell.angle_beta   90.00
_cell.angle_gamma   90.00
#
_symmetry.space_group_name_H-M   'P 1'
#
loop_
_entity.id
_entity.type
_entity.pdbx_description
1 polymer ?
#
loop_
_entity_poly.entity_id
_entity_poly.type
_entity_poly.pdbx_seq_one_letter_code
_entity_poly.pdbx_strand_id
1 'polypeptide(L)'
;MSACLFGAGTAHADDAPGPVLIGDTAYFALGDWNCSIGAGGTVGCDLAVPASHMNVLFAGMQVPLPYVPAIIIDSATWPAHPQWNSNGSHTLPGGNPALPRIAPVNYHDPRYSVTHAGATCQITFKDVAVCTSMGHGFSQWGPVPHGY
;
A
#
# COMPACT_ATOMS: atom_id res chain seq x y z
N MET A 1 18.80 25.48 -39.55
CA MET A 1 18.74 25.69 -38.09
C MET A 1 17.77 24.65 -37.53
N SER A 2 18.29 23.52 -37.02
CA SER A 2 17.48 22.51 -36.32
C SER A 2 17.77 22.64 -34.84
N ALA A 3 16.73 22.94 -34.05
CA ALA A 3 16.80 22.98 -32.60
C ALA A 3 16.51 21.58 -32.04
N CYS A 4 17.50 20.97 -31.39
CA CYS A 4 17.28 19.80 -30.55
C CYS A 4 16.66 20.26 -29.23
N LEU A 5 15.42 19.86 -28.94
CA LEU A 5 14.88 19.93 -27.59
C LEU A 5 15.51 18.79 -26.77
N PHE A 6 16.33 19.15 -25.79
CA PHE A 6 16.77 18.23 -24.75
C PHE A 6 15.69 18.18 -23.67
N GLY A 7 14.91 17.10 -23.63
CA GLY A 7 14.06 16.79 -22.49
C GLY A 7 14.94 16.36 -21.32
N ALA A 8 15.05 17.19 -20.30
CA ALA A 8 15.67 16.81 -19.04
C ALA A 8 14.73 15.84 -18.32
N GLY A 9 15.00 14.53 -18.43
CA GLY A 9 14.47 13.57 -17.49
C GLY A 9 15.09 13.84 -16.12
N THR A 10 14.27 14.14 -15.12
CA THR A 10 14.72 14.17 -13.73
C THR A 10 15.11 12.75 -13.34
N ALA A 11 16.40 12.45 -13.36
CA ALA A 11 16.94 11.29 -12.67
C ALA A 11 16.60 11.47 -11.18
N HIS A 12 15.76 10.58 -10.64
CA HIS A 12 15.60 10.44 -9.19
C HIS A 12 16.96 10.01 -8.64
N ALA A 13 17.73 10.98 -8.15
CA ALA A 13 18.92 10.71 -7.37
C ALA A 13 18.46 10.06 -6.07
N ASP A 14 18.87 8.80 -5.85
CA ASP A 14 18.69 7.97 -4.65
C ASP A 14 17.88 8.65 -3.54
N ASP A 15 16.55 8.63 -3.69
CA ASP A 15 15.65 9.19 -2.69
C ASP A 15 15.92 8.50 -1.35
N ALA A 16 16.00 9.29 -0.28
CA ALA A 16 16.19 8.75 1.06
C ALA A 16 15.10 7.70 1.34
N PRO A 17 15.44 6.56 1.97
CA PRO A 17 14.48 5.49 2.21
C PRO A 17 13.29 6.02 3.01
N GLY A 18 12.08 5.83 2.50
CA GLY A 18 10.87 6.45 3.03
C GLY A 18 9.75 6.54 2.00
N PRO A 19 8.52 6.88 2.42
CA PRO A 19 7.47 7.20 1.48
C PRO A 19 7.83 8.45 0.68
N VAL A 20 7.54 8.45 -0.62
CA VAL A 20 7.63 9.64 -1.47
C VAL A 20 6.25 10.29 -1.56
N LEU A 21 6.20 11.61 -1.38
CA LEU A 21 4.97 12.40 -1.52
C LEU A 21 4.88 12.96 -2.94
N ILE A 22 3.82 12.61 -3.67
CA ILE A 22 3.44 13.25 -4.93
C ILE A 22 2.11 13.98 -4.70
N GLY A 23 2.19 15.31 -4.57
CA GLY A 23 1.10 16.08 -4.00
C GLY A 23 0.81 15.62 -2.56
N ASP A 24 -0.45 15.34 -2.26
CA ASP A 24 -0.88 14.87 -0.93
C ASP A 24 -0.99 13.34 -0.82
N THR A 25 -0.40 12.60 -1.76
CA THR A 25 -0.40 11.15 -1.76
C THR A 25 0.99 10.61 -1.42
N ALA A 26 1.06 9.80 -0.36
CA ALA A 26 2.28 9.08 0.02
C ALA A 26 2.36 7.75 -0.72
N TYR A 27 3.44 7.52 -1.46
CA TYR A 27 3.74 6.28 -2.17
C TYR A 27 4.90 5.55 -1.51
N PHE A 28 4.76 4.25 -1.29
CA PHE A 28 5.76 3.41 -0.63
C PHE A 28 5.58 1.94 -1.01
N ALA A 29 6.63 1.14 -0.86
CA ALA A 29 6.55 -0.31 -0.96
C ALA A 29 6.32 -0.92 0.44
N LEU A 30 5.37 -1.86 0.52
CA LEU A 30 5.06 -2.63 1.71
C LEU A 30 5.35 -4.10 1.43
N GLY A 31 6.61 -4.51 1.62
CA GLY A 31 7.08 -5.80 1.15
C GLY A 31 7.17 -5.76 -0.38
N ASP A 32 6.52 -6.72 -1.04
CA ASP A 32 6.48 -6.79 -2.51
C ASP A 32 5.34 -5.96 -3.13
N TRP A 33 4.56 -5.24 -2.32
CA TRP A 33 3.41 -4.47 -2.78
C TRP A 33 3.73 -3.01 -2.96
N ASN A 34 3.19 -2.39 -3.99
CA ASN A 34 3.25 -0.95 -4.19
C ASN A 34 1.99 -0.32 -3.61
N CYS A 35 2.15 0.51 -2.59
CA CYS A 35 1.05 1.11 -1.86
C CYS A 35 1.04 2.64 -1.94
N SER A 36 -0.15 3.21 -1.80
CA SER A 36 -0.32 4.63 -1.62
C SER A 36 -1.33 4.97 -0.53
N ILE A 37 -1.14 6.10 0.15
CA ILE A 37 -2.13 6.72 1.03
C ILE A 37 -2.45 8.10 0.48
N GLY A 38 -3.69 8.33 0.05
CA GLY A 38 -4.17 9.63 -0.43
C GLY A 38 -4.51 10.61 0.71
N ALA A 39 -4.76 11.87 0.34
CA ALA A 39 -5.04 12.97 1.28
C ALA A 39 -6.20 12.73 2.26
N GLY A 40 -7.19 11.93 1.85
CA GLY A 40 -8.35 11.57 2.67
C GLY A 40 -8.14 10.32 3.54
N GLY A 41 -6.94 9.74 3.55
CA GLY A 41 -6.65 8.48 4.23
C GLY A 41 -7.04 7.23 3.42
N THR A 42 -7.45 7.38 2.16
CA THR A 42 -7.65 6.24 1.26
C THR A 42 -6.34 5.48 1.10
N VAL A 43 -6.34 4.20 1.43
CA VAL A 43 -5.17 3.33 1.29
C VAL A 43 -5.42 2.40 0.12
N GLY A 44 -4.45 2.23 -0.76
CA GLY A 44 -4.49 1.15 -1.74
C GLY A 44 -3.12 0.52 -1.96
N CYS A 45 -3.10 -0.76 -2.30
CA CYS A 45 -1.89 -1.51 -2.59
C CYS A 45 -2.09 -2.39 -3.83
N ASP A 46 -1.23 -2.21 -4.84
CA ASP A 46 -1.10 -3.10 -5.98
C ASP A 46 -0.26 -4.32 -5.59
N LEU A 47 -0.80 -5.51 -5.84
CA LEU A 47 -0.09 -6.76 -5.59
C LEU A 47 0.82 -7.07 -6.78
N ALA A 48 2.10 -7.38 -6.52
CA ALA A 48 3.02 -7.82 -7.56
C ALA A 48 2.52 -9.06 -8.33
N VAL A 49 1.84 -9.97 -7.63
CA VAL A 49 1.12 -11.10 -8.21
C VAL A 49 -0.31 -11.07 -7.66
N PRO A 50 -1.35 -10.99 -8.51
CA PRO A 50 -2.72 -11.00 -8.05
C PRO A 50 -3.02 -12.22 -7.17
N ALA A 51 -3.63 -12.01 -6.00
CA ALA A 51 -4.05 -13.13 -5.17
C ALA A 51 -5.29 -13.80 -5.79
N SER A 52 -5.42 -15.13 -5.63
CA SER A 52 -6.56 -15.87 -6.17
C SER A 52 -7.89 -15.44 -5.55
N HIS A 53 -7.85 -15.08 -4.27
CA HIS A 53 -8.98 -14.53 -3.52
C HIS A 53 -8.51 -13.71 -2.31
N MET A 54 -9.43 -12.92 -1.76
CA MET A 54 -9.31 -12.23 -0.47
C MET A 54 -10.57 -12.54 0.36
N ASN A 55 -10.40 -12.79 1.66
CA ASN A 55 -11.55 -12.95 2.56
C ASN A 55 -11.89 -11.61 3.20
N VAL A 56 -13.10 -11.12 2.98
CA VAL A 56 -13.57 -9.84 3.52
C VAL A 56 -14.62 -10.09 4.60
N LEU A 57 -14.40 -9.54 5.80
CA LEU A 57 -15.38 -9.57 6.87
C LEU A 57 -16.46 -8.52 6.59
N PHE A 58 -17.63 -8.98 6.16
CA PHE A 58 -18.78 -8.13 5.88
C PHE A 58 -19.98 -8.59 6.68
N ALA A 59 -20.57 -7.68 7.46
CA ALA A 59 -21.72 -7.97 8.33
C ALA A 59 -21.52 -9.20 9.24
N GLY A 60 -20.31 -9.42 9.75
CA GLY A 60 -19.95 -10.55 10.62
C GLY A 60 -19.68 -11.87 9.90
N MET A 61 -19.71 -11.90 8.56
CA MET A 61 -19.42 -13.09 7.75
C MET A 61 -18.18 -12.89 6.90
N GLN A 62 -17.40 -13.97 6.70
CA GLN A 62 -16.26 -13.96 5.78
C GLN A 62 -16.74 -14.23 4.36
N VAL A 63 -16.56 -13.26 3.47
CA VAL A 63 -16.94 -13.33 2.06
C VAL A 63 -15.68 -13.47 1.21
N PRO A 64 -15.47 -14.60 0.51
CA PRO A 64 -14.33 -14.76 -0.39
C PRO A 64 -14.59 -14.01 -1.71
N LEU A 65 -13.73 -13.05 -2.03
CA LEU A 65 -13.77 -12.28 -3.27
C LEU A 65 -12.64 -12.72 -4.19
N PRO A 66 -12.93 -13.11 -5.44
CA PRO A 66 -11.94 -13.70 -6.34
C PRO A 66 -11.06 -12.63 -7.02
N TYR A 67 -9.89 -13.06 -7.50
CA TYR A 67 -8.95 -12.31 -8.33
C TYR A 67 -8.64 -10.91 -7.79
N VAL A 68 -7.59 -10.80 -6.99
CA VAL A 68 -7.28 -9.58 -6.22
C VAL A 68 -6.00 -8.96 -6.77
N PRO A 69 -6.09 -8.08 -7.78
CA PRO A 69 -4.91 -7.40 -8.33
C PRO A 69 -4.43 -6.27 -7.41
N ALA A 70 -5.32 -5.70 -6.62
CA ALA A 70 -5.05 -4.66 -5.65
C ALA A 70 -6.07 -4.73 -4.50
N ILE A 71 -5.74 -4.12 -3.36
CA ILE A 71 -6.61 -3.99 -2.19
C ILE A 71 -6.76 -2.51 -1.87
N ILE A 72 -7.95 -2.07 -1.49
CA ILE A 72 -8.25 -0.68 -1.15
C ILE A 72 -9.05 -0.56 0.16
N ILE A 73 -8.84 0.54 0.85
CA ILE A 73 -9.67 1.10 1.92
C ILE A 73 -10.04 2.52 1.47
N ASP A 74 -11.27 2.73 1.02
CA ASP A 74 -11.74 4.00 0.44
C ASP A 74 -12.99 4.58 1.11
N SER A 75 -13.56 3.86 2.08
CA SER A 75 -14.79 4.27 2.76
C SER A 75 -14.75 3.91 4.24
N ALA A 76 -15.45 4.70 5.05
CA ALA A 76 -15.74 4.37 6.45
C ALA A 76 -16.90 3.38 6.61
N THR A 77 -17.64 3.07 5.54
CA THR A 77 -18.79 2.15 5.59
C THR A 77 -18.50 0.74 5.09
N TRP A 78 -17.44 0.57 4.29
CA TRP A 78 -17.10 -0.71 3.70
C TRP A 78 -15.75 -1.20 4.23
N PRO A 79 -15.63 -2.51 4.55
CA PRO A 79 -14.36 -3.10 4.92
C PRO A 79 -13.36 -3.01 3.78
N ALA A 80 -12.08 -3.22 4.07
CA ALA A 80 -11.07 -3.31 3.02
C ALA A 80 -11.45 -4.39 1.98
N HIS A 81 -11.33 -4.06 0.69
CA HIS A 81 -11.80 -4.94 -0.39
C HIS A 81 -10.87 -4.91 -1.61
N PRO A 82 -11.01 -5.87 -2.54
CA PRO A 82 -10.29 -5.82 -3.80
C PRO A 82 -10.62 -4.57 -4.61
N GLN A 83 -9.62 -4.05 -5.30
CA GLN A 83 -9.77 -3.00 -6.30
C GLN A 83 -9.41 -3.55 -7.67
N TRP A 84 -10.40 -4.17 -8.32
CA TRP A 84 -10.22 -4.82 -9.61
C TRP A 84 -9.76 -3.90 -10.74
N ASN A 85 -10.05 -2.60 -10.64
CA ASN A 85 -9.75 -1.59 -11.64
C ASN A 85 -8.52 -0.73 -11.28
N SER A 86 -7.67 -1.18 -10.34
CA SER A 86 -6.50 -0.38 -9.94
C SER A 86 -5.59 -0.06 -11.13
N ASN A 87 -5.33 -1.04 -12.01
CA ASN A 87 -4.43 -0.87 -13.16
C ASN A 87 -3.07 -0.24 -12.79
N GLY A 88 -2.54 -0.53 -11.59
CA GLY A 88 -1.29 0.06 -11.11
C GLY A 88 -1.43 1.45 -10.48
N SER A 89 -2.64 1.86 -10.06
CA SER A 89 -2.90 3.21 -9.55
C SER A 89 -2.15 3.55 -8.25
N HIS A 90 -1.59 2.56 -7.57
CA HIS A 90 -0.79 2.71 -6.35
C HIS A 90 0.71 2.54 -6.61
N THR A 91 1.12 2.45 -7.87
CA THR A 91 2.49 2.21 -8.28
C THR A 91 3.03 3.40 -9.08
N LEU A 92 4.15 3.98 -8.62
CA LEU A 92 4.88 4.99 -9.37
C LEU A 92 5.63 4.37 -10.56
N PRO A 93 5.93 5.16 -11.61
CA PRO A 93 6.88 4.74 -12.64
C PRO A 93 8.21 4.33 -12.01
N GLY A 94 8.65 3.09 -12.23
CA GLY A 94 9.87 2.53 -11.63
C GLY A 94 9.65 1.80 -10.29
N GLY A 95 8.42 1.75 -9.78
CA GLY A 95 8.08 1.14 -8.50
C GLY A 95 8.11 2.14 -7.34
N ASN A 96 7.55 1.75 -6.20
CA ASN A 96 7.53 2.60 -5.02
C ASN A 96 8.80 2.43 -4.17
N PRO A 97 9.23 3.48 -3.45
CA PRO A 97 10.39 3.40 -2.57
C PRO A 97 10.10 2.50 -1.36
N ALA A 98 11.10 1.71 -0.94
CA ALA A 98 11.00 0.89 0.26
C ALA A 98 10.96 1.77 1.52
N LEU A 99 10.16 1.34 2.50
CA LEU A 99 10.17 1.96 3.82
C LEU A 99 11.49 1.66 4.56
N PRO A 100 12.03 2.61 5.34
CA PRO A 100 13.21 2.37 6.15
C PRO A 100 12.85 1.40 7.26
N ARG A 101 13.76 0.47 7.55
CA ARG A 101 13.59 -0.45 8.66
C ARG A 101 13.65 0.33 9.97
N ILE A 102 12.63 0.16 10.81
CA ILE A 102 12.59 0.73 12.15
C ILE A 102 13.59 -0.02 13.03
N ALA A 103 14.39 0.75 13.79
CA ALA A 103 15.21 0.20 14.85
C ALA A 103 14.30 -0.18 16.01
N PRO A 104 14.17 -1.48 16.36
CA PRO A 104 13.25 -1.91 17.40
C PRO A 104 13.75 -1.43 18.77
N VAL A 105 12.88 -0.78 19.52
CA VAL A 105 13.07 -0.49 20.95
C VAL A 105 12.55 -1.66 21.77
N ASN A 106 11.50 -2.33 21.30
CA ASN A 106 10.92 -3.54 21.86
C ASN A 106 10.79 -4.64 20.80
N TYR A 107 10.71 -5.90 21.26
CA TYR A 107 10.54 -7.07 20.39
C TYR A 107 9.25 -7.03 19.55
N HIS A 108 8.21 -6.36 20.05
CA HIS A 108 6.91 -6.28 19.40
C HIS A 108 6.76 -5.09 18.45
N ASP A 109 7.80 -4.26 18.30
CA ASP A 109 7.75 -3.11 17.41
C ASP A 109 7.63 -3.57 15.94
N PRO A 110 6.86 -2.86 15.10
CA PRO A 110 6.83 -3.15 13.68
C PRO A 110 8.21 -2.93 13.06
N ARG A 111 8.51 -3.70 12.02
CA ARG A 111 9.77 -3.55 11.28
C ARG A 111 9.75 -2.36 10.34
N TYR A 112 8.58 -2.02 9.83
CA TYR A 112 8.36 -0.92 8.91
C TYR A 112 7.00 -0.31 9.27
N SER A 113 6.89 1.01 9.22
CA SER A 113 5.63 1.71 9.44
C SER A 113 5.63 3.03 8.69
N VAL A 114 4.47 3.38 8.15
CA VAL A 114 4.18 4.68 7.57
C VAL A 114 2.81 5.10 8.04
N THR A 115 2.66 6.39 8.37
CA THR A 115 1.38 6.99 8.72
C THR A 115 1.22 8.25 7.91
N HIS A 116 0.05 8.41 7.28
CA HIS A 116 -0.29 9.57 6.46
C HIS A 116 -1.80 9.74 6.46
N ALA A 117 -2.30 10.98 6.52
CA ALA A 117 -3.73 11.28 6.44
C ALA A 117 -4.66 10.42 7.33
N GLY A 118 -4.20 10.04 8.53
CA GLY A 118 -4.97 9.21 9.47
C GLY A 118 -4.98 7.70 9.17
N ALA A 119 -4.34 7.27 8.09
CA ALA A 119 -4.08 5.87 7.79
C ALA A 119 -2.69 5.44 8.27
N THR A 120 -2.55 4.15 8.59
CA THR A 120 -1.28 3.55 8.99
C THR A 120 -1.08 2.24 8.25
N CYS A 121 0.09 2.05 7.65
CA CYS A 121 0.53 0.79 7.04
C CYS A 121 1.85 0.34 7.66
N GLN A 122 1.99 -0.95 7.91
CA GLN A 122 3.15 -1.50 8.58
C GLN A 122 3.41 -2.96 8.18
N ILE A 123 4.66 -3.38 8.34
CA ILE A 123 5.00 -4.80 8.46
C ILE A 123 5.32 -5.06 9.92
N THR A 124 4.53 -5.91 10.54
CA THR A 124 4.65 -6.24 11.96
C THR A 124 5.94 -7.02 12.24
N PHE A 125 6.24 -7.20 13.53
CA PHE A 125 7.33 -8.08 13.98
C PHE A 125 7.20 -9.54 13.51
N LYS A 126 6.01 -9.96 13.03
CA LYS A 126 5.71 -11.30 12.51
C LYS A 126 5.67 -11.43 10.97
N ASP A 127 6.16 -10.42 10.26
CA ASP A 127 6.21 -10.36 8.77
C ASP A 127 4.81 -10.25 8.14
N VAL A 128 3.83 -9.81 8.93
CA VAL A 128 2.47 -9.57 8.43
C VAL A 128 2.39 -8.12 7.97
N ALA A 129 2.09 -7.91 6.69
CA ALA A 129 1.70 -6.61 6.16
C ALA A 129 0.29 -6.28 6.65
N VAL A 130 0.11 -5.07 7.20
CA VAL A 130 -1.17 -4.58 7.74
C VAL A 130 -1.35 -3.12 7.37
N CYS A 131 -2.52 -2.75 6.91
CA CYS A 131 -2.93 -1.36 6.79
C CYS A 131 -4.28 -1.13 7.46
N THR A 132 -4.43 0.04 8.06
CA THR A 132 -5.66 0.48 8.72
C THR A 132 -5.99 1.91 8.32
N SER A 133 -7.25 2.17 8.02
CA SER A 133 -7.78 3.51 7.78
C SER A 133 -9.29 3.51 7.93
N MET A 134 -9.90 4.65 8.28
CA MET A 134 -11.36 4.82 8.33
C MET A 134 -12.12 3.78 9.18
N GLY A 135 -11.45 3.17 10.17
CA GLY A 135 -12.03 2.11 11.01
C GLY A 135 -11.94 0.69 10.44
N HIS A 136 -11.38 0.55 9.25
CA HIS A 136 -11.22 -0.70 8.50
C HIS A 136 -9.75 -1.05 8.33
N GLY A 137 -9.48 -2.27 7.89
CA GLY A 137 -8.12 -2.68 7.61
C GLY A 137 -8.01 -3.91 6.75
N PHE A 138 -6.81 -4.11 6.21
CA PHE A 138 -6.44 -5.39 5.63
C PHE A 138 -5.12 -5.87 6.20
N SER A 139 -4.91 -7.16 6.05
CA SER A 139 -3.70 -7.83 6.47
C SER A 139 -3.45 -9.06 5.62
N GLN A 140 -2.19 -9.36 5.38
CA GLN A 140 -1.80 -10.61 4.74
C GLN A 140 -0.93 -11.45 5.68
N TRP A 141 -1.46 -12.59 6.08
CA TRP A 141 -0.73 -13.69 6.70
C TRP A 141 -0.75 -14.88 5.73
N GLY A 142 0.42 -15.30 5.25
CA GLY A 142 0.50 -16.32 4.20
C GLY A 142 0.00 -15.81 2.83
N PRO A 143 -0.48 -16.69 1.93
CA PRO A 143 -0.74 -16.30 0.54
C PRO A 143 -2.07 -15.56 0.32
N VAL A 144 -2.96 -15.52 1.32
CA VAL A 144 -4.32 -14.98 1.19
C VAL A 144 -4.45 -13.67 1.97
N PRO A 145 -4.83 -12.56 1.31
CA PRO A 145 -5.19 -11.33 2.00
C PRO A 145 -6.54 -11.43 2.73
N HIS A 146 -6.67 -10.68 3.81
CA HIS A 146 -7.88 -10.57 4.61
C HIS A 146 -8.24 -9.10 4.82
N GLY A 147 -9.51 -8.75 4.63
CA GLY A 147 -10.05 -7.41 4.91
C GLY A 147 -11.10 -7.45 5.99
N TYR A 148 -11.24 -6.36 6.74
CA TYR A 148 -12.23 -6.15 7.78
C TYR A 148 -12.63 -4.69 7.90
#